data_AF-A0ABD3B7I4-F1
#
_entry.id   AF-A0ABD3B7I4-F1
#
_cell.length_a   1.000
_cell.length_b   1.000
_cell.length_c   1.000
_cell.angle_alpha   90.00
_cell.angle_beta   90.00
_cell.angle_gamma   90.00
#
_symmetry.space_group_name_H-M   'P 1'
#
loop_
_entity.id
_entity.type
_entity.pdbx_description
1 polymer ?
#
loop_
_entity_poly.entity_id
_entity_poly.type
_entity_poly.pdbx_seq_one_letter_code
_entity_poly.pdbx_strand_id
1 'polypeptide(L)'
;MSRRGTAEEKTAKSDPIYRNRLVNMLVNRILKHGKKSLAYQIIYRAMKKIQQKTETNPLSVLRQAIRGVTPDIAVKARRVGGSTHQVPIEIGSTQGKALAIRWLLAASRKRPGRNMAFKLSSELVDAAKGSGDAIRKKEETHKMAEANRAFAHFQEPHNENFILDSTRIFMKAFHLLLFDGSLIFPECILIFGLILLLMIDSTSDQKDIPWLYFISSTSLVMSITALLFRWREEPMISFSGNFQTNNFNEIFQFLILLCSTLCIPLSVEYIECTEMAITEFILFVLTATLGGMFLCGANDLITIFVAPECFSLCSYLLSGYTKKDVRSNEATMKYLLMGGASSSILVHGFSWLYGLSGGEIELQEIVNGLINTQMYNSPGISIALIFITVGIGFKLSPAPSHQWTPDVYEGVRFVREIPTSLSISEMFGFFKTPWTCRREMLSPLGPRQNFYLFK
;
A
#
# COMPACT_ATOMS: atom_id res chain seq x y z
N MET A 1 -9.24 12.76 10.12
CA MET A 1 -10.34 11.84 10.50
C MET A 1 -10.10 11.33 11.91
N SER A 2 -11.09 11.40 12.80
CA SER A 2 -10.94 11.05 14.22
C SER A 2 -10.67 9.55 14.41
N ARG A 3 -9.44 9.20 14.82
CA ARG A 3 -9.10 7.91 15.45
C ARG A 3 -9.82 7.84 16.80
N ARG A 4 -11.07 7.39 16.83
CA ARG A 4 -11.66 6.88 18.07
C ARG A 4 -11.11 5.47 18.27
N GLY A 5 -10.12 5.35 19.16
CA GLY A 5 -9.65 4.05 19.63
C GLY A 5 -10.84 3.18 20.06
N THR A 6 -10.78 1.90 19.71
CA THR A 6 -11.68 0.87 20.20
C THR A 6 -11.63 0.88 21.73
N ALA A 7 -12.68 1.40 22.35
CA ALA A 7 -12.80 1.38 23.81
C ALA A 7 -12.82 -0.07 24.28
N GLU A 8 -11.95 -0.41 25.24
CA GLU A 8 -11.86 -1.75 25.81
C GLU A 8 -13.23 -2.29 26.23
N GLU A 9 -13.49 -3.54 25.87
CA GLU A 9 -14.75 -4.21 26.14
C GLU A 9 -14.87 -4.48 27.65
N LYS A 10 -15.50 -3.56 28.38
CA LYS A 10 -15.72 -3.72 29.82
C LYS A 10 -16.62 -4.93 30.06
N THR A 11 -16.05 -6.00 30.64
CA THR A 11 -16.81 -7.17 31.06
C THR A 11 -17.93 -6.77 32.03
N ALA A 12 -19.17 -7.05 31.66
CA ALA A 12 -20.33 -6.67 32.47
C ALA A 12 -20.35 -7.48 33.77
N LYS A 13 -20.19 -6.79 34.92
CA LYS A 13 -20.33 -7.39 36.26
C LYS A 13 -21.70 -8.08 36.41
N SER A 14 -21.79 -9.10 37.26
CA SER A 14 -23.07 -9.75 37.56
C SER A 14 -23.89 -8.94 38.58
N ASP A 15 -25.21 -9.13 38.57
CA ASP A 15 -26.14 -8.54 39.54
C ASP A 15 -25.86 -9.01 40.99
N PRO A 16 -25.92 -8.15 42.02
CA PRO A 16 -25.63 -8.55 43.40
C PRO A 16 -26.62 -9.56 44.01
N ILE A 17 -27.89 -9.55 43.62
CA ILE A 17 -28.93 -10.38 44.25
C ILE A 17 -29.13 -11.68 43.45
N TYR A 18 -29.44 -11.56 42.17
CA TYR A 18 -29.71 -12.71 41.30
C TYR A 18 -28.46 -13.31 40.65
N ARG A 19 -27.27 -12.69 40.84
CA ARG A 19 -25.99 -13.12 40.25
C ARG A 19 -26.04 -13.33 38.73
N ASN A 20 -26.91 -12.58 38.05
CA ASN A 20 -27.18 -12.75 36.62
C ASN A 20 -26.74 -11.52 35.81
N ARG A 21 -26.01 -11.76 34.71
CA ARG A 21 -25.53 -10.69 33.81
C ARG A 21 -26.66 -9.98 33.06
N LEU A 22 -27.74 -10.67 32.70
CA LEU A 22 -28.89 -10.08 31.99
C LEU A 22 -29.61 -9.04 32.85
N VAL A 23 -29.76 -9.32 34.14
CA VAL A 23 -30.38 -8.39 35.10
C VAL A 23 -29.53 -7.13 35.20
N ASN A 24 -28.20 -7.28 35.37
CA ASN A 24 -27.32 -6.10 35.42
C ASN A 24 -27.32 -5.30 34.10
N MET A 25 -27.42 -5.97 32.95
CA MET A 25 -27.56 -5.29 31.66
C MET A 25 -28.85 -4.45 31.62
N LEU A 26 -29.96 -4.97 32.15
CA LEU A 26 -31.22 -4.25 32.29
C LEU A 26 -31.11 -3.07 33.26
N VAL A 27 -30.46 -3.25 34.42
CA VAL A 27 -30.20 -2.20 35.42
C VAL A 27 -29.45 -1.04 34.76
N ASN A 28 -28.36 -1.32 34.05
CA ASN A 28 -27.53 -0.31 33.40
C ASN A 28 -28.29 0.47 32.32
N ARG A 29 -29.31 -0.13 31.68
CA ARG A 29 -30.16 0.54 30.68
C ARG A 29 -31.33 1.32 31.29
N ILE A 30 -31.79 0.94 32.49
CA ILE A 30 -32.79 1.70 33.27
C ILE A 30 -32.15 2.91 33.93
N LEU A 31 -30.88 2.80 34.33
CA LEU A 31 -30.11 3.83 35.01
C LEU A 31 -30.24 5.20 34.31
N LYS A 32 -30.68 6.21 35.08
CA LYS A 32 -30.71 7.62 34.65
C LYS A 32 -29.96 8.46 35.69
N HIS A 33 -29.18 9.43 35.23
CA HIS A 33 -28.42 10.36 36.09
C HIS A 33 -27.56 9.68 37.17
N GLY A 34 -27.01 8.49 36.89
CA GLY A 34 -26.14 7.77 37.82
C GLY A 34 -26.82 7.11 39.04
N LYS A 35 -28.14 7.22 39.20
CA LYS A 35 -28.88 6.68 40.37
C LYS A 35 -29.07 5.15 40.31
N LYS A 36 -28.03 4.38 40.64
CA LYS A 36 -28.04 2.90 40.57
C LYS A 36 -29.02 2.26 41.55
N SER A 37 -29.14 2.78 42.77
CA SER A 37 -30.06 2.26 43.80
C SER A 37 -31.52 2.25 43.32
N LEU A 38 -31.96 3.34 42.68
CA LEU A 38 -33.32 3.47 42.14
C LEU A 38 -33.57 2.50 40.98
N ALA A 39 -32.59 2.29 40.11
CA ALA A 39 -32.70 1.33 39.01
C ALA A 39 -32.88 -0.11 39.53
N TYR A 40 -32.09 -0.51 40.53
CA TYR A 40 -32.26 -1.79 41.22
C TYR A 40 -33.64 -1.91 41.87
N GLN A 41 -34.10 -0.86 42.56
CA GLN A 41 -35.40 -0.85 43.22
C GLN A 41 -36.56 -1.04 42.24
N ILE A 42 -36.50 -0.44 41.04
CA ILE A 42 -37.51 -0.63 40.00
C ILE A 42 -37.55 -2.09 39.54
N ILE A 43 -36.39 -2.68 39.26
CA ILE A 43 -36.29 -4.06 38.76
C ILE A 43 -36.78 -5.04 39.80
N TYR A 44 -36.29 -4.96 41.03
CA TYR A 44 -36.68 -5.90 42.08
C TYR A 44 -38.17 -5.79 42.44
N ARG A 45 -38.73 -4.58 42.43
CA ARG A 45 -40.19 -4.41 42.56
C ARG A 45 -40.95 -5.00 41.39
N ALA A 46 -40.45 -4.87 40.16
CA ALA A 46 -41.07 -5.49 38.99
C ALA A 46 -41.01 -7.02 39.06
N MET A 47 -39.87 -7.60 39.45
CA MET A 47 -39.70 -9.06 39.62
C MET A 47 -40.62 -9.62 40.70
N LYS A 48 -40.78 -8.92 41.84
CA LYS A 48 -41.75 -9.29 42.89
C LYS A 48 -43.18 -9.29 42.35
N LYS A 49 -43.54 -8.32 41.53
CA LYS A 49 -44.87 -8.26 40.89
C LYS A 49 -45.10 -9.35 39.86
N ILE A 50 -44.07 -9.74 39.11
CA ILE A 50 -44.14 -10.87 38.17
C ILE A 50 -44.41 -12.14 38.97
N GLN A 51 -43.63 -12.40 40.03
CA GLN A 51 -43.83 -13.56 40.90
C GLN A 51 -45.25 -13.63 41.47
N GLN A 52 -45.81 -12.50 41.91
CA GLN A 52 -47.18 -12.42 42.43
C GLN A 52 -48.27 -12.69 41.38
N LYS A 53 -48.00 -12.41 40.10
CA LYS A 53 -48.98 -12.54 39.01
C LYS A 53 -48.93 -13.88 38.30
N THR A 54 -47.73 -14.44 38.12
CA THR A 54 -47.53 -15.65 37.32
C THR A 54 -47.22 -16.87 38.18
N GLU A 55 -46.92 -16.70 39.48
CA GLU A 55 -46.50 -17.74 40.45
C GLU A 55 -45.22 -18.51 40.05
N THR A 56 -44.70 -18.29 38.85
CA THR A 56 -43.46 -18.82 38.33
C THR A 56 -42.25 -17.98 38.73
N ASN A 57 -41.07 -18.60 38.72
CA ASN A 57 -39.79 -17.92 38.90
C ASN A 57 -39.65 -16.70 37.96
N PRO A 58 -39.35 -15.48 38.46
CA PRO A 58 -39.41 -14.28 37.65
C PRO A 58 -38.21 -14.20 36.69
N LEU A 59 -37.12 -14.92 36.96
CA LEU A 59 -35.95 -15.00 36.07
C LEU A 59 -36.20 -15.87 34.84
N SER A 60 -37.09 -16.87 34.91
CA SER A 60 -37.46 -17.64 33.72
C SER A 60 -38.33 -16.80 32.81
N VAL A 61 -39.32 -16.09 33.37
CA VAL A 61 -40.18 -15.15 32.64
C VAL A 61 -39.34 -14.06 31.96
N LEU A 62 -38.38 -13.46 32.68
CA LEU A 62 -37.47 -12.45 32.11
C LEU A 62 -36.63 -13.02 30.95
N ARG A 63 -36.08 -14.23 31.09
CA ARG A 63 -35.29 -14.88 30.03
C ARG A 63 -36.16 -15.19 28.81
N GLN A 64 -37.38 -15.67 29.03
CA GLN A 64 -38.34 -15.98 27.97
C GLN A 64 -38.75 -14.71 27.22
N ALA A 65 -39.11 -13.65 27.94
CA ALA A 65 -39.45 -12.35 27.35
C ALA A 65 -38.30 -11.77 26.52
N ILE A 66 -37.07 -11.76 27.04
CA ILE A 66 -35.91 -11.25 26.29
C ILE A 66 -35.65 -12.11 25.05
N ARG A 67 -35.71 -13.44 25.15
CA ARG A 67 -35.53 -14.32 23.98
C ARG A 67 -36.60 -14.06 22.91
N GLY A 68 -37.86 -13.92 23.32
CA GLY A 68 -38.97 -13.59 22.41
C GLY A 68 -38.75 -12.27 21.66
N VAL A 69 -38.30 -11.24 22.36
CA VAL A 69 -38.08 -9.89 21.79
C VAL A 69 -36.74 -9.75 21.06
N THR A 70 -35.78 -10.66 21.25
CA THR A 70 -34.47 -10.60 20.58
C THR A 70 -34.64 -10.74 19.07
N PRO A 71 -34.23 -9.74 18.28
CA PRO A 71 -34.22 -9.84 16.82
C PRO A 71 -32.90 -10.43 16.33
N ASP A 72 -32.99 -11.24 15.27
CA ASP A 72 -31.81 -11.76 14.57
C ASP A 72 -31.37 -10.83 13.42
N ILE A 73 -32.30 -10.01 12.92
CA ILE A 73 -32.07 -9.05 11.83
C ILE A 73 -32.51 -7.66 12.30
N ALA A 74 -31.70 -6.64 12.01
CA ALA A 74 -32.11 -5.23 12.12
C ALA A 74 -31.92 -4.51 10.80
N VAL A 75 -32.52 -3.33 10.74
CA VAL A 75 -32.42 -2.45 9.59
C VAL A 75 -31.58 -1.24 9.97
N LYS A 76 -30.58 -0.93 9.13
CA LYS A 76 -29.72 0.26 9.27
C LYS A 76 -29.88 1.15 8.04
N ALA A 77 -30.08 2.44 8.25
CA ALA A 77 -30.14 3.41 7.15
C ALA A 77 -28.75 3.58 6.53
N ARG A 78 -28.66 3.43 5.21
CA ARG A 78 -27.45 3.60 4.39
C ARG A 78 -27.76 4.51 3.21
N ARG A 79 -26.84 5.41 2.86
CA ARG A 79 -26.96 6.27 1.68
C ARG A 79 -26.28 5.61 0.49
N VAL A 80 -27.01 5.37 -0.59
CA VAL A 80 -26.52 4.76 -1.83
C VAL A 80 -27.06 5.58 -3.00
N GLY A 81 -26.19 6.05 -3.89
CA GLY A 81 -26.62 6.76 -5.11
C GLY A 81 -27.45 8.03 -4.87
N GLY A 82 -27.27 8.72 -3.74
CA GLY A 82 -27.99 9.95 -3.39
C GLY A 82 -29.21 9.77 -2.48
N SER A 83 -29.87 8.60 -2.48
CA SER A 83 -31.01 8.23 -1.62
C SER A 83 -30.61 7.42 -0.38
N THR A 84 -31.41 7.49 0.69
CA THR A 84 -31.21 6.69 1.91
C THR A 84 -32.08 5.44 1.88
N HIS A 85 -31.44 4.27 1.78
CA HIS A 85 -32.08 2.96 1.82
C HIS A 85 -31.93 2.30 3.19
N GLN A 86 -32.89 1.44 3.50
CA GLN A 86 -32.91 0.65 4.72
C GLN A 86 -32.29 -0.71 4.45
N VAL A 87 -31.05 -0.90 4.87
CA VAL A 87 -30.30 -2.13 4.60
C VAL A 87 -30.48 -3.10 5.76
N PRO A 88 -30.97 -4.34 5.52
CA PRO A 88 -31.03 -5.37 6.55
C PRO A 88 -29.61 -5.82 6.93
N ILE A 89 -29.36 -6.08 8.21
CA ILE A 89 -28.08 -6.52 8.78
C ILE A 89 -28.35 -7.59 9.83
N GLU A 90 -27.60 -8.68 9.78
CA GLU A 90 -27.61 -9.74 10.80
C GLU A 90 -26.95 -9.25 12.08
N ILE A 91 -27.61 -9.49 13.22
CA ILE A 91 -27.14 -8.99 14.51
C ILE A 91 -26.62 -10.16 15.37
N GLY A 92 -25.43 -10.00 15.94
CA GLY A 92 -24.91 -10.95 16.93
C GLY A 92 -25.75 -11.01 18.22
N SER A 93 -25.74 -12.16 18.90
CA SER A 93 -26.61 -12.44 20.05
C SER A 93 -26.51 -11.45 21.22
N THR A 94 -25.34 -10.82 21.44
CA THR A 94 -25.11 -9.79 22.48
C THR A 94 -25.76 -8.47 22.12
N GLN A 95 -25.58 -8.02 20.88
CA GLN A 95 -26.18 -6.80 20.33
C GLN A 95 -27.71 -6.94 20.22
N GLY A 96 -28.20 -8.11 19.79
CA GLY A 96 -29.63 -8.44 19.74
C GLY A 96 -30.29 -8.34 21.13
N LYS A 97 -29.67 -8.92 22.17
CA LYS A 97 -30.14 -8.79 23.56
C LYS A 97 -30.18 -7.33 24.02
N ALA A 98 -29.18 -6.52 23.68
CA ALA A 98 -29.15 -5.11 24.03
C ALA A 98 -30.26 -4.31 23.33
N LEU A 99 -30.58 -4.65 22.08
CA LEU A 99 -31.67 -4.05 21.31
C LEU A 99 -33.03 -4.46 21.89
N ALA A 100 -33.21 -5.73 22.25
CA ALA A 100 -34.41 -6.23 22.90
C ALA A 100 -34.72 -5.52 24.22
N ILE A 101 -33.70 -5.35 25.08
CA ILE A 101 -33.83 -4.60 26.32
C ILE A 101 -34.24 -3.14 26.04
N ARG A 102 -33.68 -2.52 25.00
CA ARG A 102 -34.03 -1.15 24.61
C ARG A 102 -35.50 -1.05 24.18
N TRP A 103 -36.00 -2.00 23.39
CA TRP A 103 -37.40 -2.04 22.96
C TRP A 103 -38.35 -2.30 24.13
N LEU A 104 -38.05 -3.26 25.00
CA LEU A 104 -38.82 -3.54 26.21
C LEU A 104 -38.94 -2.30 27.12
N LEU A 105 -37.84 -1.58 27.34
CA LEU A 105 -37.86 -0.36 28.15
C LEU A 105 -38.62 0.79 27.48
N ALA A 106 -38.53 0.92 26.16
CA ALA A 106 -39.28 1.92 25.41
C ALA A 106 -40.79 1.64 25.47
N ALA A 107 -41.21 0.40 25.24
CA ALA A 107 -42.59 -0.06 25.37
C ALA A 107 -43.14 0.17 26.79
N SER A 108 -42.37 -0.27 27.80
CA SER A 108 -42.73 -0.07 29.21
C SER A 108 -42.92 1.39 29.60
N ARG A 109 -42.15 2.32 28.99
CA ARG A 109 -42.29 3.76 29.26
C ARG A 109 -43.54 4.36 28.61
N LYS A 110 -43.88 3.92 27.39
CA LYS A 110 -45.06 4.39 26.64
C LYS A 110 -46.38 3.90 27.25
N ARG A 111 -46.36 2.76 27.94
CA ARG A 111 -47.56 2.15 28.53
C ARG A 111 -48.24 3.07 29.57
N PRO A 112 -49.58 3.17 29.61
CA PRO A 112 -50.29 3.94 30.64
C PRO A 112 -50.18 3.27 32.02
N GLY A 113 -50.11 4.06 33.10
CA GLY A 113 -50.04 3.55 34.48
C GLY A 113 -49.19 4.41 35.43
N ARG A 114 -49.35 4.21 36.75
CA ARG A 114 -48.74 5.07 37.78
C ARG A 114 -47.24 4.82 38.03
N ASN A 115 -46.79 3.57 38.09
CA ASN A 115 -45.41 3.25 38.52
C ASN A 115 -44.64 2.45 37.45
N MET A 116 -43.39 2.84 37.18
CA MET A 116 -42.52 2.17 36.20
C MET A 116 -42.33 0.68 36.50
N ALA A 117 -42.24 0.29 37.77
CA ALA A 117 -42.11 -1.12 38.14
C ALA A 117 -43.34 -1.95 37.71
N PHE A 118 -44.54 -1.35 37.75
CA PHE A 118 -45.76 -2.00 37.28
C PHE A 118 -45.76 -2.12 35.76
N LYS A 119 -45.46 -1.02 35.05
CA LYS A 119 -45.41 -1.02 33.58
C LYS A 119 -44.39 -2.02 33.03
N LEU A 120 -43.21 -2.09 33.64
CA LEU A 120 -42.17 -3.05 33.29
C LEU A 120 -42.63 -4.49 33.54
N SER A 121 -43.24 -4.78 34.70
CA SER A 121 -43.75 -6.12 35.01
C SER A 121 -44.84 -6.58 34.04
N SER A 122 -45.77 -5.69 33.63
CA SER A 122 -46.82 -6.04 32.67
C SER A 122 -46.24 -6.30 31.28
N GLU A 123 -45.31 -5.45 30.82
CA GLU A 123 -44.69 -5.62 29.51
C GLU A 123 -43.87 -6.91 29.41
N LEU A 124 -43.16 -7.28 30.49
CA LEU A 124 -42.40 -8.53 30.54
C LEU A 124 -43.30 -9.76 30.54
N VAL A 125 -44.43 -9.73 31.25
CA VAL A 125 -45.39 -10.84 31.25
C VAL A 125 -46.05 -11.00 29.89
N ASP A 126 -46.43 -9.90 29.24
CA ASP A 126 -47.02 -9.94 27.90
C ASP A 126 -46.01 -10.45 26.88
N ALA A 127 -44.77 -9.94 26.92
CA ALA A 127 -43.70 -10.37 26.03
C ALA A 127 -43.36 -11.85 26.23
N ALA A 128 -43.42 -12.39 27.45
CA ALA A 128 -43.23 -13.81 27.69
C ALA A 128 -44.34 -14.68 27.06
N LYS A 129 -45.55 -14.14 26.92
CA LYS A 129 -46.70 -14.78 26.26
C LYS A 129 -46.74 -14.58 24.74
N GLY A 130 -45.77 -13.89 24.15
CA GLY A 130 -45.76 -13.60 22.71
C GLY A 130 -46.58 -12.37 22.32
N SER A 131 -46.97 -11.51 23.26
CA SER A 131 -47.74 -10.28 23.00
C SER A 131 -47.05 -9.04 23.57
N GLY A 132 -47.54 -7.85 23.21
CA GLY A 132 -47.02 -6.57 23.71
C GLY A 132 -46.32 -5.71 22.66
N ASP A 133 -46.09 -4.45 23.03
CA ASP A 133 -45.55 -3.44 22.11
C ASP A 133 -44.10 -3.76 21.71
N ALA A 134 -43.34 -4.39 22.60
CA ALA A 134 -41.97 -4.81 22.30
C ALA A 134 -41.91 -5.92 21.24
N ILE A 135 -42.85 -6.87 21.25
CA ILE A 135 -42.93 -7.95 20.25
C ILE A 135 -43.44 -7.41 18.92
N ARG A 136 -44.48 -6.57 18.95
CA ARG A 136 -44.93 -5.85 17.75
C ARG A 136 -43.78 -5.10 17.09
N LYS A 137 -42.88 -4.50 17.87
CA LYS A 137 -41.72 -3.80 17.32
C LYS A 137 -40.72 -4.73 16.63
N LYS A 138 -40.48 -5.92 17.18
CA LYS A 138 -39.64 -6.96 16.55
C LYS A 138 -40.25 -7.41 15.23
N GLU A 139 -41.54 -7.70 15.20
CA GLU A 139 -42.24 -8.12 13.98
C GLU A 139 -42.22 -7.05 12.89
N GLU A 140 -42.45 -5.78 13.25
CA GLU A 140 -42.29 -4.64 12.33
C GLU A 140 -40.89 -4.60 11.72
N THR A 141 -39.84 -4.77 12.53
CA THR A 141 -38.45 -4.75 12.03
C THR A 141 -38.14 -5.93 11.11
N HIS A 142 -38.75 -7.10 11.35
CA HIS A 142 -38.59 -8.27 10.49
C HIS A 142 -39.27 -8.05 9.14
N LYS A 143 -40.53 -7.60 9.14
CA LYS A 143 -41.28 -7.27 7.91
C LYS A 143 -40.56 -6.22 7.08
N MET A 144 -39.98 -5.22 7.74
CA MET A 144 -39.21 -4.16 7.09
C MET A 144 -37.86 -4.64 6.53
N ALA A 145 -37.22 -5.60 7.19
CA ALA A 145 -36.02 -6.24 6.68
C ALA A 145 -36.31 -7.14 5.46
N GLU A 146 -37.41 -7.90 5.51
CA GLU A 146 -37.87 -8.73 4.39
C GLU A 146 -38.22 -7.90 3.15
N ALA A 147 -38.93 -6.79 3.33
CA ALA A 147 -39.27 -5.87 2.24
C ALA A 147 -38.03 -5.26 1.56
N ASN A 148 -36.91 -5.14 2.29
CA ASN A 148 -35.65 -4.57 1.79
C ASN A 148 -34.57 -5.64 1.54
N ARG A 149 -34.93 -6.91 1.41
CA ARG A 149 -33.97 -8.02 1.23
C ARG A 149 -33.05 -7.82 0.02
N ALA A 150 -33.52 -7.17 -1.04
CA ALA A 150 -32.72 -6.86 -2.23
C ALA A 150 -31.50 -5.97 -1.93
N PHE A 151 -31.54 -5.16 -0.86
CA PHE A 151 -30.45 -4.28 -0.48
C PHE A 151 -29.41 -4.95 0.44
N ALA A 152 -29.56 -6.24 0.76
CA ALA A 152 -28.61 -6.98 1.58
C ALA A 152 -27.18 -7.01 0.99
N HIS A 153 -27.05 -6.93 -0.34
CA HIS A 153 -25.74 -6.84 -1.00
C HIS A 153 -24.94 -5.58 -0.61
N PHE A 154 -25.61 -4.52 -0.15
CA PHE A 154 -24.94 -3.30 0.32
C PHE A 154 -24.42 -3.42 1.76
N GLN A 155 -24.40 -4.62 2.36
CA GLN A 155 -23.75 -4.84 3.65
C GLN A 155 -22.23 -4.71 3.52
N GLU A 156 -21.60 -3.97 4.43
CA GLU A 156 -20.13 -4.00 4.58
C GLU A 156 -19.74 -5.21 5.42
N PRO A 157 -18.65 -5.92 5.09
CA PRO A 157 -18.10 -6.93 5.98
C PRO A 157 -17.72 -6.28 7.33
N HIS A 158 -18.12 -6.92 8.42
CA HIS A 158 -17.88 -6.42 9.78
C HIS A 158 -16.37 -6.25 10.05
N ASN A 159 -16.00 -5.06 10.51
CA ASN A 159 -14.66 -4.48 10.56
C ASN A 159 -13.69 -5.05 11.63
N GLU A 160 -13.85 -6.31 12.05
CA GLU A 160 -12.91 -6.95 13.00
C GLU A 160 -11.79 -7.73 12.30
N ASN A 161 -12.02 -8.19 11.06
CA ASN A 161 -11.02 -8.95 10.30
C ASN A 161 -10.16 -8.09 9.38
N PHE A 162 -10.51 -6.82 9.13
CA PHE A 162 -9.78 -5.99 8.16
C PHE A 162 -8.35 -5.64 8.61
N ILE A 163 -8.12 -5.43 9.91
CA ILE A 163 -6.78 -5.16 10.45
C ILE A 163 -5.95 -6.43 10.44
N LEU A 164 -6.53 -7.56 10.88
CA LEU A 164 -5.84 -8.84 10.89
C LEU A 164 -5.54 -9.35 9.47
N ASP A 165 -6.47 -9.24 8.53
CA ASP A 165 -6.22 -9.55 7.13
C ASP A 165 -5.23 -8.58 6.50
N SER A 166 -5.27 -7.28 6.80
CA SER A 166 -4.24 -6.35 6.30
C SER A 166 -2.85 -6.72 6.81
N THR A 167 -2.72 -7.05 8.11
CA THR A 167 -1.44 -7.49 8.68
C THR A 167 -1.02 -8.86 8.16
N ARG A 168 -1.96 -9.76 7.87
CA ARG A 168 -1.70 -11.10 7.35
C ARG A 168 -1.34 -11.06 5.86
N ILE A 169 -1.99 -10.20 5.08
CA ILE A 169 -1.65 -9.91 3.68
C ILE A 169 -0.29 -9.23 3.63
N PHE A 170 -0.03 -8.25 4.50
CA PHE A 170 1.28 -7.61 4.60
C PHE A 170 2.36 -8.60 4.99
N MET A 171 2.15 -9.41 6.04
CA MET A 171 3.10 -10.45 6.46
C MET A 171 3.27 -11.53 5.39
N LYS A 172 2.21 -11.91 4.67
CA LYS A 172 2.29 -12.90 3.59
C LYS A 172 3.00 -12.34 2.37
N ALA A 173 2.76 -11.08 2.00
CA ALA A 173 3.47 -10.37 0.94
C ALA A 173 4.95 -10.16 1.31
N PHE A 174 5.23 -9.81 2.56
CA PHE A 174 6.59 -9.66 3.10
C PHE A 174 7.33 -11.01 3.13
N HIS A 175 6.65 -12.08 3.51
CA HIS A 175 7.20 -13.44 3.48
C HIS A 175 7.39 -13.96 2.06
N LEU A 176 6.50 -13.62 1.12
CA LEU A 176 6.68 -13.93 -0.30
C LEU A 176 7.89 -13.17 -0.88
N LEU A 177 8.03 -11.90 -0.52
CA LEU A 177 9.13 -11.03 -0.96
C LEU A 177 10.49 -11.45 -0.38
N LEU A 178 10.53 -12.00 0.84
CA LEU A 178 11.76 -12.52 1.46
C LEU A 178 12.14 -13.94 1.01
N PHE A 179 11.16 -14.81 0.72
CA PHE A 179 11.43 -16.23 0.44
C PHE A 179 11.33 -16.62 -1.05
N ASP A 180 10.46 -15.99 -1.84
CA ASP A 180 10.41 -16.16 -3.31
C ASP A 180 11.19 -15.04 -4.05
N GLY A 181 11.60 -13.99 -3.33
CA GLY A 181 12.34 -12.84 -3.86
C GLY A 181 13.86 -12.87 -3.63
N SER A 182 14.47 -14.05 -3.47
CA SER A 182 15.95 -14.19 -3.32
C SER A 182 16.74 -13.41 -4.38
N LEU A 183 16.13 -13.22 -5.56
CA LEU A 183 16.68 -12.50 -6.70
C LEU A 183 16.75 -10.98 -6.51
N ILE A 184 15.83 -10.37 -5.76
CA ILE A 184 15.80 -8.90 -5.49
C ILE A 184 16.38 -8.59 -4.10
N PHE A 185 17.03 -9.57 -3.46
CA PHE A 185 17.59 -9.41 -2.13
C PHE A 185 18.59 -8.24 -1.99
N PRO A 186 19.55 -8.01 -2.92
CA PRO A 186 20.48 -6.89 -2.78
C PRO A 186 19.76 -5.53 -2.90
N GLU A 187 18.76 -5.40 -3.77
CA GLU A 187 17.93 -4.19 -3.87
C GLU A 187 17.09 -3.96 -2.60
N CYS A 188 16.57 -5.03 -1.98
CA CYS A 188 15.81 -4.94 -0.73
C CYS A 188 16.67 -4.44 0.44
N ILE A 189 17.95 -4.84 0.50
CA ILE A 189 18.90 -4.33 1.50
C ILE A 189 19.04 -2.81 1.38
N LEU A 190 19.15 -2.29 0.15
CA LEU A 190 19.23 -0.85 -0.08
C LEU A 190 17.93 -0.12 0.28
N ILE A 191 16.77 -0.68 -0.08
CA ILE A 191 15.46 -0.13 0.32
C ILE A 191 15.36 -0.02 1.84
N PHE A 192 15.75 -1.08 2.55
CA PHE A 192 15.72 -1.09 4.01
C PHE A 192 16.69 -0.05 4.59
N GLY A 193 17.91 0.05 4.04
CA GLY A 193 18.86 1.10 4.42
C GLY A 193 18.31 2.52 4.22
N LEU A 194 17.62 2.75 3.10
CA LEU A 194 17.01 4.04 2.78
C LEU A 194 15.86 4.42 3.72
N ILE A 195 14.99 3.45 4.05
CA ILE A 195 13.94 3.65 5.06
C ILE A 195 14.54 3.95 6.43
N LEU A 196 15.60 3.23 6.81
CA LEU A 196 16.28 3.44 8.08
C LEU A 196 16.90 4.86 8.15
N LEU A 197 17.54 5.31 7.07
CA LEU A 197 18.06 6.68 6.96
C LEU A 197 16.96 7.73 7.11
N LEU A 198 15.81 7.55 6.44
CA LEU A 198 14.66 8.47 6.58
C LEU A 198 14.10 8.51 8.00
N MET A 199 14.06 7.37 8.69
CA MET A 199 13.59 7.30 10.08
C MET A 199 14.56 8.01 11.03
N ILE A 200 15.86 7.88 10.80
CA ILE A 200 16.89 8.60 11.58
C ILE A 200 16.81 10.10 11.30
N ASP A 201 16.75 10.51 10.04
CA ASP A 201 16.65 11.93 9.68
C ASP A 201 15.42 12.60 10.30
N SER A 202 14.29 11.89 10.35
CA SER A 202 13.08 12.39 11.01
C SER A 202 13.17 12.49 12.54
N THR A 203 14.11 11.79 13.19
CA THR A 203 14.20 11.70 14.65
C THR A 203 15.45 12.35 15.24
N SER A 204 16.45 12.63 14.41
CA SER A 204 17.79 13.01 14.83
C SER A 204 18.00 14.53 14.82
N ASP A 205 18.66 15.02 15.88
CA ASP A 205 19.28 16.35 15.89
C ASP A 205 20.61 16.31 15.11
N GLN A 206 21.09 17.44 14.60
CA GLN A 206 22.29 17.61 13.71
C GLN A 206 23.63 16.94 14.15
N LYS A 207 23.67 16.22 15.28
CA LYS A 207 24.86 15.56 15.85
C LYS A 207 25.12 14.14 15.33
N ASP A 208 24.20 13.51 14.61
CA ASP A 208 24.35 12.11 14.16
C ASP A 208 24.93 11.94 12.73
N ILE A 209 25.58 12.98 12.20
CA ILE A 209 26.14 12.98 10.83
C ILE A 209 27.04 11.76 10.53
N PRO A 210 27.98 11.33 11.40
CA PRO A 210 28.82 10.16 11.13
C PRO A 210 28.03 8.85 11.03
N TRP A 211 26.92 8.74 11.77
CA TRP A 211 26.06 7.56 11.74
C TRP A 211 25.33 7.42 10.40
N LEU A 212 24.92 8.52 9.77
CA LEU A 212 24.29 8.49 8.45
C LEU A 212 25.21 7.89 7.38
N TYR A 213 26.49 8.32 7.35
CA TYR A 213 27.49 7.75 6.44
C TYR A 213 27.80 6.28 6.72
N PHE A 214 27.83 5.90 8.00
CA PHE A 214 28.07 4.51 8.38
C PHE A 214 26.92 3.61 7.93
N ILE A 215 25.66 4.05 8.10
CA ILE A 215 24.47 3.30 7.71
C ILE A 215 24.38 3.17 6.19
N SER A 216 24.63 4.25 5.44
CA SER A 216 24.61 4.20 3.98
C SER A 216 25.71 3.27 3.43
N SER A 217 26.94 3.40 3.93
CA SER A 217 28.08 2.60 3.49
C SER A 217 27.90 1.12 3.84
N THR A 218 27.40 0.81 5.04
CA THR A 218 27.10 -0.57 5.43
C THR A 218 26.00 -1.19 4.58
N SER A 219 24.94 -0.44 4.25
CA SER A 219 23.88 -0.94 3.36
C SER A 219 24.39 -1.31 1.96
N LEU A 220 25.28 -0.48 1.38
CA LEU A 220 25.89 -0.76 0.09
C LEU A 220 26.86 -1.95 0.14
N VAL A 221 27.69 -2.06 1.18
CA VAL A 221 28.61 -3.21 1.35
C VAL A 221 27.81 -4.49 1.54
N MET A 222 26.74 -4.47 2.33
CA MET A 222 25.85 -5.62 2.51
C MET A 222 25.14 -6.01 1.21
N SER A 223 24.76 -5.04 0.37
CA SER A 223 24.23 -5.31 -0.96
C SER A 223 25.27 -5.94 -1.90
N ILE A 224 26.52 -5.51 -1.84
CA ILE A 224 27.63 -6.11 -2.62
C ILE A 224 27.89 -7.54 -2.18
N THR A 225 27.96 -7.81 -0.86
CA THR A 225 28.21 -9.17 -0.35
C THR A 225 27.06 -10.11 -0.69
N ALA A 226 25.81 -9.64 -0.64
CA ALA A 226 24.65 -10.39 -1.11
C ALA A 226 24.76 -10.77 -2.59
N LEU A 227 25.17 -9.83 -3.45
CA LEU A 227 25.35 -10.07 -4.89
C LEU A 227 26.47 -11.10 -5.15
N LEU A 228 27.58 -11.02 -4.42
CA LEU A 228 28.67 -12.00 -4.51
C LEU A 228 28.25 -13.41 -4.08
N PHE A 229 27.33 -13.52 -3.10
CA PHE A 229 26.78 -14.82 -2.70
C PHE A 229 25.86 -15.39 -3.79
N ARG A 230 25.05 -14.53 -4.43
CA ARG A 230 24.13 -14.89 -5.51
C ARG A 230 24.85 -15.39 -6.78
N TRP A 231 26.07 -14.90 -7.05
CA TRP A 231 26.89 -15.33 -8.20
C TRP A 231 27.09 -16.86 -8.30
N ARG A 232 26.92 -17.59 -7.19
CA ARG A 232 27.08 -19.05 -7.14
C ARG A 232 25.81 -19.81 -7.54
N GLU A 233 24.67 -19.14 -7.67
CA GLU A 233 23.37 -19.73 -7.99
C GLU A 233 23.12 -19.73 -9.52
N GLU A 234 22.32 -20.69 -10.00
CA GLU A 234 21.94 -20.77 -11.42
C GLU A 234 20.98 -19.63 -11.80
N PRO A 235 21.01 -19.13 -13.05
CA PRO A 235 20.15 -18.03 -13.48
C PRO A 235 18.68 -18.43 -13.41
N MET A 236 17.90 -17.71 -12.60
CA MET A 236 16.47 -17.91 -12.43
C MET A 236 15.69 -16.70 -12.97
N ILE A 237 14.50 -16.97 -13.52
CA ILE A 237 13.54 -15.95 -13.94
C ILE A 237 12.50 -15.82 -12.82
N SER A 238 12.23 -14.60 -12.37
CA SER A 238 11.24 -14.32 -11.32
C SER A 238 10.27 -13.24 -11.74
N PHE A 239 9.20 -13.08 -10.95
CA PHE A 239 8.08 -12.18 -11.21
C PHE A 239 7.49 -12.43 -12.60
N SER A 240 7.02 -13.66 -12.85
CA SER A 240 6.35 -14.05 -14.09
C SER A 240 7.11 -13.87 -15.42
N GLY A 241 8.36 -13.43 -15.42
CA GLY A 241 9.10 -13.08 -16.66
C GLY A 241 9.77 -11.71 -16.59
N ASN A 242 9.26 -10.85 -15.72
CA ASN A 242 9.56 -9.42 -15.65
C ASN A 242 10.99 -9.09 -15.19
N PHE A 243 11.59 -9.96 -14.37
CA PHE A 243 12.94 -9.77 -13.85
C PHE A 243 13.79 -11.03 -14.03
N GLN A 244 14.89 -10.89 -14.74
CA GLN A 244 15.84 -11.97 -14.99
C GLN A 244 17.18 -11.64 -14.37
N THR A 245 17.83 -12.63 -13.77
CA THR A 245 19.21 -12.53 -13.32
C THR A 245 20.09 -13.45 -14.16
N ASN A 246 21.03 -12.86 -14.88
CA ASN A 246 22.10 -13.56 -15.58
C ASN A 246 23.43 -12.99 -15.08
N ASN A 247 24.53 -13.72 -15.23
CA ASN A 247 25.87 -13.25 -14.84
C ASN A 247 26.20 -11.86 -15.41
N PHE A 248 25.71 -11.56 -16.62
CA PHE A 248 25.84 -10.23 -17.22
C PHE A 248 25.13 -9.15 -16.39
N ASN A 249 23.91 -9.41 -15.91
CA ASN A 249 23.13 -8.49 -15.08
C ASN A 249 23.86 -8.21 -13.77
N GLU A 250 24.42 -9.26 -13.17
CA GLU A 250 25.15 -9.19 -11.90
C GLU A 250 26.43 -8.36 -12.00
N ILE A 251 27.20 -8.47 -13.09
CA ILE A 251 28.40 -7.66 -13.31
C ILE A 251 28.06 -6.17 -13.31
N PHE A 252 26.99 -5.78 -14.01
CA PHE A 252 26.60 -4.37 -14.11
C PHE A 252 26.01 -3.85 -12.80
N GLN A 253 25.23 -4.66 -12.09
CA GLN A 253 24.75 -4.32 -10.75
C GLN A 253 25.91 -4.14 -9.76
N PHE A 254 26.91 -5.02 -9.80
CA PHE A 254 28.13 -4.91 -9.00
C PHE A 254 28.89 -3.61 -9.30
N LEU A 255 29.02 -3.25 -10.57
CA LEU A 255 29.70 -2.04 -11.01
C LEU A 255 28.99 -0.76 -10.53
N ILE A 256 27.65 -0.73 -10.61
CA ILE A 256 26.83 0.38 -10.10
C ILE A 256 27.02 0.52 -8.57
N LEU A 257 26.95 -0.60 -7.84
CA LEU A 257 27.19 -0.61 -6.40
C LEU A 257 28.59 -0.11 -6.06
N LEU A 258 29.62 -0.57 -6.77
CA LEU A 258 31.01 -0.12 -6.59
C LEU A 258 31.18 1.38 -6.86
N CYS A 259 30.57 1.91 -7.92
CA CYS A 259 30.59 3.34 -8.18
C CYS A 259 29.99 4.12 -6.99
N SER A 260 28.85 3.67 -6.48
CA SER A 260 28.17 4.37 -5.38
C SER A 260 28.86 4.27 -4.02
N THR A 261 29.52 3.14 -3.71
CA THR A 261 30.31 3.02 -2.49
C THR A 261 31.51 3.96 -2.50
N LEU A 262 32.08 4.25 -3.68
CA LEU A 262 33.14 5.24 -3.84
C LEU A 262 32.62 6.68 -3.83
N CYS A 263 31.40 6.93 -4.33
CA CYS A 263 30.81 8.27 -4.36
C CYS A 263 30.62 8.89 -2.97
N ILE A 264 30.13 8.10 -2.01
CA ILE A 264 29.80 8.59 -0.67
C ILE A 264 31.05 9.17 0.04
N PRO A 265 32.17 8.45 0.23
CA PRO A 265 33.35 9.00 0.91
C PRO A 265 33.97 10.19 0.16
N LEU A 266 33.99 10.17 -1.17
CA LEU A 266 34.50 11.29 -1.98
C LEU A 266 33.67 12.57 -1.83
N SER A 267 32.38 12.43 -1.52
CA SER A 267 31.47 13.56 -1.35
C SER A 267 31.51 14.22 0.04
N VAL A 268 32.04 13.52 1.07
CA VAL A 268 31.97 13.95 2.47
C VAL A 268 32.63 15.32 2.67
N GLU A 269 33.88 15.45 2.24
CA GLU A 269 34.67 16.68 2.40
C GLU A 269 34.00 17.88 1.72
N TYR A 270 33.40 17.64 0.55
CA TYR A 270 32.69 18.67 -0.19
C TYR A 270 31.41 19.15 0.52
N ILE A 271 30.61 18.23 1.05
CA ILE A 271 29.35 18.58 1.73
C ILE A 271 29.64 19.32 3.04
N GLU A 272 30.69 18.92 3.77
CA GLU A 272 31.16 19.61 4.97
C GLU A 272 31.60 21.05 4.67
N CYS A 273 32.33 21.28 3.55
CA CYS A 273 32.73 22.63 3.13
C CYS A 273 31.56 23.53 2.68
N THR A 274 30.44 22.94 2.23
CA THR A 274 29.30 23.70 1.67
C THR A 274 28.13 23.87 2.64
N GLU A 275 28.22 23.28 3.84
CA GLU A 275 27.21 23.35 4.89
C GLU A 275 25.79 22.93 4.41
N MET A 276 25.72 21.95 3.51
CA MET A 276 24.44 21.44 2.96
C MET A 276 23.94 20.20 3.72
N ALA A 277 22.65 19.89 3.58
CA ALA A 277 21.99 18.80 4.29
C ALA A 277 22.41 17.42 3.75
N ILE A 278 23.40 16.80 4.41
CA ILE A 278 24.01 15.49 4.05
C ILE A 278 22.95 14.40 3.77
N THR A 279 21.86 14.35 4.52
CA THR A 279 20.81 13.35 4.34
C THR A 279 20.17 13.40 2.95
N GLU A 280 19.88 14.60 2.43
CA GLU A 280 19.29 14.78 1.09
C GLU A 280 20.21 14.18 0.03
N PHE A 281 21.52 14.44 0.14
CA PHE A 281 22.52 13.91 -0.79
C PHE A 281 22.58 12.37 -0.77
N ILE A 282 22.71 11.78 0.42
CA ILE A 282 22.79 10.32 0.57
C ILE A 282 21.51 9.65 0.05
N LEU A 283 20.35 10.25 0.31
CA LEU A 283 19.07 9.75 -0.17
C LEU A 283 19.01 9.73 -1.70
N PHE A 284 19.43 10.81 -2.37
CA PHE A 284 19.45 10.85 -3.85
C PHE A 284 20.44 9.86 -4.46
N VAL A 285 21.61 9.66 -3.84
CA VAL A 285 22.58 8.67 -4.32
C VAL A 285 22.04 7.25 -4.16
N LEU A 286 21.47 6.90 -3.00
CA LEU A 286 20.93 5.54 -2.76
C LEU A 286 19.66 5.24 -3.57
N THR A 287 18.82 6.25 -3.83
CA THR A 287 17.67 6.08 -4.74
C THR A 287 18.12 5.92 -6.19
N ALA A 288 19.15 6.66 -6.63
CA ALA A 288 19.73 6.49 -7.97
C ALA A 288 20.32 5.08 -8.14
N THR A 289 21.09 4.58 -7.17
CA THR A 289 21.68 3.24 -7.25
C THR A 289 20.64 2.15 -7.35
N LEU A 290 19.57 2.25 -6.56
CA LEU A 290 18.43 1.36 -6.64
C LEU A 290 17.80 1.36 -8.03
N GLY A 291 17.57 2.55 -8.62
CA GLY A 291 17.06 2.66 -10.00
C GLY A 291 17.98 1.98 -11.02
N GLY A 292 19.29 2.19 -10.90
CA GLY A 292 20.28 1.54 -11.77
C GLY A 292 20.32 0.01 -11.63
N MET A 293 20.16 -0.51 -10.41
CA MET A 293 20.11 -1.96 -10.16
C MET A 293 18.87 -2.60 -10.78
N PHE A 294 17.70 -1.98 -10.65
CA PHE A 294 16.46 -2.45 -11.27
C PHE A 294 16.54 -2.42 -12.80
N LEU A 295 17.15 -1.37 -13.39
CA LEU A 295 17.37 -1.30 -14.84
C LEU A 295 18.22 -2.48 -15.32
N CYS A 296 19.23 -2.90 -14.55
CA CYS A 296 20.06 -4.02 -14.92
C CYS A 296 19.33 -5.37 -14.91
N GLY A 297 18.22 -5.55 -14.21
CA GLY A 297 17.44 -6.79 -14.24
C GLY A 297 16.13 -6.70 -15.04
N ALA A 298 15.85 -5.54 -15.62
CA ALA A 298 14.58 -5.26 -16.30
C ALA A 298 14.47 -6.02 -17.63
N ASN A 299 13.40 -6.80 -17.77
CA ASN A 299 13.01 -7.47 -19.02
C ASN A 299 11.73 -6.90 -19.65
N ASP A 300 11.03 -6.02 -18.93
CA ASP A 300 9.79 -5.41 -19.38
C ASP A 300 10.01 -3.99 -19.88
N LEU A 301 9.23 -3.59 -20.87
CA LEU A 301 9.22 -2.22 -21.39
C LEU A 301 8.92 -1.18 -20.28
N ILE A 302 8.03 -1.52 -19.35
CA ILE A 302 7.65 -0.63 -18.23
C ILE A 302 8.83 -0.46 -17.27
N THR A 303 9.46 -1.55 -16.84
CA THR A 303 10.59 -1.49 -15.89
C THR A 303 11.80 -0.81 -16.53
N ILE A 304 12.05 -1.07 -17.82
CA ILE A 304 13.07 -0.39 -18.63
C ILE A 304 12.80 1.13 -18.74
N PHE A 305 11.55 1.58 -18.65
CA PHE A 305 11.22 3.00 -18.59
C PHE A 305 11.34 3.57 -17.17
N VAL A 306 10.68 2.95 -16.19
CA VAL A 306 10.54 3.47 -14.82
C VAL A 306 11.88 3.51 -14.09
N ALA A 307 12.71 2.48 -14.23
CA ALA A 307 14.00 2.39 -13.53
C ALA A 307 14.96 3.56 -13.88
N PRO A 308 15.19 3.90 -15.16
CA PRO A 308 16.02 5.04 -15.50
C PRO A 308 15.34 6.39 -15.31
N GLU A 309 14.00 6.49 -15.33
CA GLU A 309 13.34 7.73 -14.90
C GLU A 309 13.63 8.01 -13.42
N CYS A 310 13.51 6.99 -12.57
CA CYS A 310 13.85 7.09 -11.15
C CYS A 310 15.32 7.52 -10.96
N PHE A 311 16.25 6.90 -11.69
CA PHE A 311 17.66 7.29 -11.69
C PHE A 311 17.84 8.76 -12.12
N SER A 312 17.22 9.16 -13.23
CA SER A 312 17.42 10.48 -13.83
C SER A 312 16.85 11.61 -12.95
N LEU A 313 15.69 11.40 -12.31
CA LEU A 313 15.11 12.36 -11.38
C LEU A 313 16.03 12.63 -10.19
N CYS A 314 16.66 11.59 -9.65
CA CYS A 314 17.64 11.73 -8.57
C CYS A 314 18.89 12.48 -9.05
N SER A 315 19.34 12.22 -10.27
CA SER A 315 20.47 12.92 -10.89
C SER A 315 20.18 14.39 -11.18
N TYR A 316 18.95 14.73 -11.60
CA TYR A 316 18.51 16.12 -11.77
C TYR A 316 18.56 16.87 -10.44
N LEU A 317 18.01 16.27 -9.38
CA LEU A 317 18.04 16.87 -8.04
C LEU A 317 19.48 17.03 -7.51
N LEU A 318 20.36 16.06 -7.79
CA LEU A 318 21.77 16.13 -7.42
C LEU A 318 22.53 17.23 -8.16
N SER A 319 22.21 17.46 -9.44
CA SER A 319 22.83 18.53 -10.22
C SER A 319 22.49 19.93 -9.68
N GLY A 320 21.30 20.06 -9.07
CA GLY A 320 20.76 21.29 -8.50
C GLY A 320 20.94 21.40 -7.00
N TYR A 321 21.86 20.60 -6.44
CA TYR A 321 22.03 20.49 -5.00
C TYR A 321 22.47 21.81 -4.36
N THR A 322 23.34 22.58 -5.03
CA THR A 322 23.72 23.94 -4.61
C THR A 322 22.67 24.97 -5.05
N LYS A 323 21.50 24.96 -4.41
CA LYS A 323 20.33 25.81 -4.73
C LYS A 323 20.64 27.33 -4.82
N LYS A 324 21.70 27.80 -4.16
CA LYS A 324 22.15 29.20 -4.15
C LYS A 324 22.96 29.59 -5.39
N ASP A 325 23.54 28.64 -6.10
CA ASP A 325 24.38 28.89 -7.26
C ASP A 325 23.54 28.95 -8.55
N VAL A 326 23.54 30.11 -9.20
CA VAL A 326 22.80 30.32 -10.46
C VAL A 326 23.28 29.37 -11.57
N ARG A 327 24.58 29.07 -11.62
CA ARG A 327 25.16 28.13 -12.61
C ARG A 327 24.67 26.70 -12.44
N SER A 328 24.55 26.23 -11.20
CA SER A 328 24.00 24.90 -10.89
C SER A 328 22.52 24.86 -11.27
N ASN A 329 21.74 25.89 -10.94
CA ASN A 329 20.34 25.97 -11.31
C ASN A 329 20.12 26.01 -12.84
N GLU A 330 20.97 26.73 -13.58
CA GLU A 330 20.94 26.76 -15.04
C GLU A 330 21.25 25.38 -15.64
N ALA A 331 22.30 24.72 -15.15
CA ALA A 331 22.66 23.36 -15.55
C ALA A 331 21.53 22.36 -15.27
N THR A 332 20.94 22.39 -14.08
CA THR A 332 19.82 21.52 -13.70
C THR A 332 18.60 21.73 -14.59
N MET A 333 18.25 22.98 -14.91
CA MET A 333 17.13 23.28 -15.79
C MET A 333 17.38 22.71 -17.19
N LYS A 334 18.60 22.91 -17.74
CA LYS A 334 18.99 22.32 -19.03
C LYS A 334 18.93 20.79 -18.98
N TYR A 335 19.45 20.18 -17.91
CA TYR A 335 19.49 18.74 -17.76
C TYR A 335 18.08 18.13 -17.69
N LEU A 336 17.20 18.71 -16.85
CA LEU A 336 15.82 18.28 -16.67
C LEU A 336 15.01 18.41 -17.97
N LEU A 337 15.14 19.52 -18.69
CA LEU A 337 14.39 19.75 -19.94
C LEU A 337 14.82 18.79 -21.05
N MET A 338 16.13 18.63 -21.27
CA MET A 338 16.67 17.73 -22.28
C MET A 338 16.41 16.26 -21.92
N GLY A 339 16.53 15.94 -20.63
CA GLY A 339 16.20 14.64 -20.07
C GLY A 339 14.72 14.28 -20.23
N GLY A 340 13.81 15.16 -19.84
CA GLY A 340 12.37 14.95 -20.01
C GLY A 340 11.93 14.86 -21.47
N ALA A 341 12.56 15.62 -22.37
CA ALA A 341 12.36 15.48 -23.81
C ALA A 341 12.80 14.11 -24.32
N SER A 342 13.97 13.63 -23.88
CA SER A 342 14.47 12.28 -24.19
C SER A 342 13.53 11.19 -23.70
N SER A 343 13.09 11.26 -22.44
CA SER A 343 12.13 10.31 -21.86
C SER A 343 10.81 10.30 -22.63
N SER A 344 10.34 11.46 -23.08
CA SER A 344 9.13 11.56 -23.91
C SER A 344 9.28 10.87 -25.26
N ILE A 345 10.43 11.02 -25.92
CA ILE A 345 10.75 10.34 -27.19
C ILE A 345 10.83 8.83 -26.97
N LEU A 346 11.47 8.40 -25.88
CA LEU A 346 11.61 6.99 -25.51
C LEU A 346 10.24 6.31 -25.31
N VAL A 347 9.34 6.96 -24.56
CA VAL A 347 7.97 6.44 -24.32
C VAL A 347 7.18 6.34 -25.61
N HIS A 348 7.32 7.29 -26.54
CA HIS A 348 6.69 7.17 -27.85
C HIS A 348 7.20 5.93 -28.60
N GLY A 349 8.51 5.69 -28.60
CA GLY A 349 9.08 4.48 -29.20
C GLY A 349 8.53 3.19 -28.57
N PHE A 350 8.40 3.15 -27.25
CA PHE A 350 7.78 2.05 -26.52
C PHE A 350 6.30 1.86 -26.83
N SER A 351 5.54 2.94 -26.93
CA SER A 351 4.13 2.90 -27.32
C SER A 351 3.93 2.29 -28.72
N TRP A 352 4.82 2.59 -29.67
CA TRP A 352 4.78 1.98 -30.99
C TRP A 352 5.11 0.48 -30.94
N LEU A 353 6.14 0.06 -30.20
CA LEU A 353 6.45 -1.37 -30.02
C LEU A 353 5.29 -2.14 -29.38
N TYR A 354 4.70 -1.58 -28.33
CA TYR A 354 3.55 -2.16 -27.63
C TYR A 354 2.35 -2.36 -28.57
N GLY A 355 2.02 -1.33 -29.37
CA GLY A 355 0.92 -1.40 -30.33
C GLY A 355 1.17 -2.40 -31.47
N LEU A 356 2.40 -2.50 -31.97
CA LEU A 356 2.77 -3.43 -33.05
C LEU A 356 2.86 -4.88 -32.57
N SER A 357 3.19 -5.09 -31.30
CA SER A 357 3.25 -6.42 -30.67
C SER A 357 1.88 -7.06 -30.44
N GLY A 358 0.81 -6.26 -30.38
CA GLY A 358 -0.53 -6.75 -30.02
C GLY A 358 -0.86 -6.62 -28.53
N GLY A 359 -0.07 -5.85 -27.77
CA GLY A 359 -0.32 -5.56 -26.37
C GLY A 359 0.60 -6.24 -25.36
N GLU A 360 1.68 -6.89 -25.81
CA GLU A 360 2.67 -7.51 -24.93
C GLU A 360 3.71 -6.50 -24.41
N ILE A 361 4.20 -6.74 -23.20
CA ILE A 361 5.09 -5.82 -22.46
C ILE A 361 6.48 -6.44 -22.24
N GLU A 362 6.56 -7.77 -22.16
CA GLU A 362 7.82 -8.50 -22.00
C GLU A 362 8.61 -8.50 -23.31
N LEU A 363 9.93 -8.28 -23.26
CA LEU A 363 10.75 -8.20 -24.48
C LEU A 363 10.68 -9.47 -25.36
N GLN A 364 10.64 -10.65 -24.75
CA GLN A 364 10.57 -11.93 -25.47
C GLN A 364 9.21 -12.11 -26.17
N GLU A 365 8.13 -11.78 -25.47
CA GLU A 365 6.78 -11.84 -26.01
C GLU A 365 6.57 -10.79 -27.10
N ILE A 366 7.18 -9.60 -26.95
CA ILE A 366 7.19 -8.57 -28.00
C ILE A 366 7.79 -9.12 -29.29
N VAL A 367 8.95 -9.76 -29.22
CA VAL A 367 9.58 -10.36 -30.41
C VAL A 367 8.68 -11.43 -31.03
N ASN A 368 8.06 -12.28 -30.22
CA ASN A 368 7.13 -13.30 -30.70
C ASN A 368 5.87 -12.70 -31.35
N GLY A 369 5.29 -11.66 -30.75
CA GLY A 369 4.15 -10.91 -31.28
C GLY A 369 4.45 -10.26 -32.63
N LEU A 370 5.65 -9.69 -32.79
CA LEU A 370 6.14 -9.12 -34.04
C LEU A 370 6.30 -10.15 -35.16
N ILE A 371 6.80 -11.35 -34.81
CA ILE A 371 6.97 -12.46 -35.77
C ILE A 371 5.59 -12.99 -36.19
N ASN A 372 4.69 -13.21 -35.23
CA ASN A 372 3.36 -13.77 -35.46
C ASN A 372 2.48 -12.84 -36.33
N THR A 373 2.60 -11.53 -36.14
CA THR A 373 1.87 -10.52 -36.94
C THR A 373 2.52 -10.24 -38.30
N GLN A 374 3.69 -10.83 -38.60
CA GLN A 374 4.51 -10.56 -39.79
C GLN A 374 4.87 -9.06 -39.98
N MET A 375 4.80 -8.26 -38.92
CA MET A 375 5.04 -6.81 -38.97
C MET A 375 6.51 -6.42 -38.81
N TYR A 376 7.44 -7.37 -38.72
CA TYR A 376 8.87 -7.14 -38.48
C TYR A 376 9.53 -6.18 -39.49
N ASN A 377 9.05 -6.14 -40.75
CA ASN A 377 9.52 -5.24 -41.81
C ASN A 377 8.63 -4.01 -42.02
N SER A 378 7.68 -3.75 -41.11
CA SER A 378 6.81 -2.58 -41.21
C SER A 378 7.61 -1.29 -40.92
N PRO A 379 7.27 -0.16 -41.58
CA PRO A 379 7.89 1.12 -41.29
C PRO A 379 7.66 1.58 -39.84
N GLY A 380 6.61 1.08 -39.17
CA GLY A 380 6.31 1.38 -37.77
C GLY A 380 7.41 0.91 -36.81
N ILE A 381 8.00 -0.25 -37.05
CA ILE A 381 9.12 -0.76 -36.23
C ILE A 381 10.38 0.08 -36.42
N SER A 382 10.66 0.50 -37.65
CA SER A 382 11.81 1.38 -37.92
C SER A 382 11.65 2.70 -37.17
N ILE A 383 10.45 3.30 -37.17
CA ILE A 383 10.15 4.52 -36.40
C ILE A 383 10.31 4.28 -34.90
N ALA A 384 9.79 3.16 -34.38
CA ALA A 384 9.91 2.81 -32.97
C ALA A 384 11.38 2.68 -32.53
N LEU A 385 12.19 1.97 -33.31
CA LEU A 385 13.63 1.80 -33.05
C LEU A 385 14.40 3.12 -33.13
N ILE A 386 14.06 4.01 -34.07
CA ILE A 386 14.66 5.35 -34.15
C ILE A 386 14.33 6.14 -32.88
N PHE A 387 13.09 6.15 -32.42
CA PHE A 387 12.73 6.86 -31.18
C PHE A 387 13.42 6.28 -29.94
N ILE A 388 13.51 4.95 -29.83
CA ILE A 388 14.21 4.30 -28.72
C ILE A 388 15.70 4.63 -28.74
N THR A 389 16.35 4.52 -29.91
CA THR A 389 17.78 4.82 -30.04
C THR A 389 18.08 6.30 -29.79
N VAL A 390 17.22 7.21 -30.23
CA VAL A 390 17.36 8.65 -29.94
C VAL A 390 17.17 8.92 -28.45
N GLY A 391 16.13 8.36 -27.81
CA GLY A 391 15.88 8.52 -26.38
C GLY A 391 17.03 7.98 -25.52
N ILE A 392 17.45 6.74 -25.74
CA ILE A 392 18.60 6.15 -25.06
C ILE A 392 19.89 6.93 -25.37
N GLY A 393 20.07 7.33 -26.63
CA GLY A 393 21.19 8.17 -27.07
C GLY A 393 21.29 9.45 -26.25
N PHE A 394 20.22 10.20 -26.08
CA PHE A 394 20.25 11.42 -25.26
C PHE A 394 20.71 11.17 -23.82
N LYS A 395 20.32 10.06 -23.20
CA LYS A 395 20.75 9.70 -21.84
C LYS A 395 22.22 9.26 -21.78
N LEU A 396 22.72 8.60 -22.82
CA LEU A 396 24.13 8.19 -22.95
C LEU A 396 25.06 9.33 -23.42
N SER A 397 24.51 10.42 -23.98
CA SER A 397 25.27 11.55 -24.53
C SER A 397 26.34 11.20 -25.60
N PRO A 398 26.13 10.25 -26.56
CA PRO A 398 26.99 10.16 -27.73
C PRO A 398 26.77 11.36 -28.66
N ALA A 399 27.72 11.65 -29.54
CA ALA A 399 27.48 12.62 -30.61
C ALA A 399 26.36 12.11 -31.56
N PRO A 400 25.37 12.92 -31.96
CA PRO A 400 25.23 14.38 -31.78
C PRO A 400 24.48 14.84 -30.51
N SER A 401 23.92 13.94 -29.70
CA SER A 401 23.07 14.25 -28.54
C SER A 401 23.81 14.65 -27.25
N HIS A 402 25.04 15.17 -27.37
CA HIS A 402 25.91 15.55 -26.24
C HIS A 402 25.77 17.02 -25.81
N GLN A 403 24.79 17.74 -26.36
CA GLN A 403 24.68 19.20 -26.16
C GLN A 403 24.50 19.62 -24.71
N TRP A 404 23.91 18.76 -23.87
CA TRP A 404 23.67 19.06 -22.47
C TRP A 404 24.87 18.75 -21.56
N THR A 405 25.78 17.85 -21.95
CA THR A 405 26.82 17.36 -21.04
C THR A 405 27.86 18.40 -20.66
N PRO A 406 28.44 19.21 -21.57
CA PRO A 406 29.43 20.22 -21.16
C PRO A 406 28.88 21.19 -20.10
N ASP A 407 27.68 21.73 -20.34
CA ASP A 407 27.03 22.71 -19.47
C ASP A 407 26.70 22.12 -18.09
N VAL A 408 26.23 20.87 -18.05
CA VAL A 408 25.85 20.21 -16.79
C VAL A 408 27.08 19.87 -15.96
N TYR A 409 28.15 19.37 -16.57
CA TYR A 409 29.38 19.06 -15.86
C TYR A 409 30.12 20.32 -15.38
N GLU A 410 30.00 21.43 -16.09
CA GLU A 410 30.55 22.72 -15.65
C GLU A 410 29.72 23.36 -14.52
N GLY A 411 28.39 23.27 -14.61
CA GLY A 411 27.49 23.86 -13.62
C GLY A 411 27.44 23.11 -12.29
N VAL A 412 27.68 21.80 -12.31
CA VAL A 412 27.78 20.97 -11.10
C VAL A 412 29.16 21.15 -10.49
N ARG A 413 29.25 22.03 -9.48
CA ARG A 413 30.50 22.31 -8.74
C ARG A 413 30.90 21.17 -7.79
N PHE A 414 30.00 20.21 -7.59
CA PHE A 414 30.24 18.93 -6.93
C PHE A 414 31.30 18.17 -7.73
N VAL A 415 32.35 17.67 -7.05
CA VAL A 415 33.55 17.00 -7.61
C VAL A 415 33.30 16.43 -9.00
N ARG A 416 34.14 16.78 -9.99
CA ARG A 416 34.14 16.26 -11.38
C ARG A 416 33.95 14.73 -11.48
N GLU A 417 34.16 14.01 -10.39
CA GLU A 417 34.12 12.56 -10.21
C GLU A 417 32.70 11.98 -10.02
N ILE A 418 31.71 12.75 -9.55
CA ILE A 418 30.35 12.26 -9.25
C ILE A 418 29.38 12.34 -10.44
N PRO A 419 29.33 13.41 -11.25
CA PRO A 419 28.65 13.32 -12.54
C PRO A 419 29.35 12.34 -13.49
N THR A 420 30.66 12.09 -13.35
CA THR A 420 31.29 10.96 -14.05
C THR A 420 30.86 9.62 -13.48
N SER A 421 30.78 9.38 -12.17
CA SER A 421 30.35 8.08 -11.63
C SER A 421 28.85 7.81 -11.81
N LEU A 422 27.99 8.84 -11.75
CA LEU A 422 26.58 8.75 -12.09
C LEU A 422 26.38 8.58 -13.60
N SER A 423 27.09 9.31 -14.46
CA SER A 423 27.02 9.04 -15.90
C SER A 423 27.65 7.70 -16.28
N ILE A 424 28.66 7.22 -15.55
CA ILE A 424 29.27 5.89 -15.72
C ILE A 424 28.25 4.81 -15.32
N SER A 425 27.50 4.98 -14.23
CA SER A 425 26.42 4.06 -13.83
C SER A 425 25.19 4.15 -14.73
N GLU A 426 24.82 5.33 -15.25
CA GLU A 426 23.86 5.50 -16.34
C GLU A 426 24.37 4.80 -17.59
N MET A 427 25.61 5.05 -18.00
CA MET A 427 26.23 4.42 -19.16
C MET A 427 26.21 2.90 -19.01
N PHE A 428 26.58 2.34 -17.87
CA PHE A 428 26.58 0.90 -17.69
C PHE A 428 25.17 0.31 -17.68
N GLY A 429 24.19 0.91 -16.97
CA GLY A 429 22.79 0.49 -17.02
C GLY A 429 22.16 0.60 -18.42
N PHE A 430 22.53 1.64 -19.19
CA PHE A 430 22.04 1.89 -20.54
C PHE A 430 22.86 1.26 -21.67
N PHE A 431 24.09 0.80 -21.46
CA PHE A 431 24.82 0.01 -22.46
C PHE A 431 24.17 -1.37 -22.62
N LYS A 432 23.56 -1.85 -21.54
CA LYS A 432 22.84 -3.11 -21.52
C LYS A 432 21.52 -3.08 -22.29
N THR A 433 20.69 -2.05 -22.15
CA THR A 433 19.35 -2.03 -22.76
C THR A 433 19.38 -2.17 -24.31
N PRO A 434 20.25 -1.46 -25.05
CA PRO A 434 20.49 -1.69 -26.48
C PRO A 434 21.12 -3.04 -26.77
N TRP A 435 21.98 -3.58 -25.89
CA TRP A 435 22.66 -4.86 -26.14
C TRP A 435 21.72 -6.06 -25.92
N THR A 436 20.88 -6.03 -24.89
CA THR A 436 19.80 -6.99 -24.64
C THR A 436 18.73 -6.88 -25.72
N CYS A 437 18.22 -5.67 -26.02
CA CYS A 437 17.30 -5.47 -27.14
C CYS A 437 17.90 -5.95 -28.47
N ARG A 438 19.15 -5.61 -28.77
CA ARG A 438 19.84 -6.05 -30.00
C ARG A 438 20.05 -7.56 -30.04
N ARG A 439 20.46 -8.19 -28.93
CA ARG A 439 20.70 -9.64 -28.87
C ARG A 439 19.41 -10.44 -29.03
N GLU A 440 18.35 -10.03 -28.35
CA GLU A 440 17.05 -10.69 -28.42
C GLU A 440 16.35 -10.42 -29.76
N MET A 441 16.41 -9.19 -30.30
CA MET A 441 15.83 -8.84 -31.60
C MET A 441 16.59 -9.40 -32.81
N LEU A 442 17.92 -9.59 -32.75
CA LEU A 442 18.72 -10.08 -33.90
C LEU A 442 18.96 -11.58 -33.89
N SER A 443 18.75 -12.28 -32.77
CA SER A 443 18.97 -13.73 -32.67
C SER A 443 18.13 -14.60 -33.65
N PRO A 444 16.91 -14.21 -34.10
CA PRO A 444 16.16 -14.99 -35.09
C PRO A 444 16.55 -14.71 -36.55
N LEU A 445 17.31 -13.64 -36.82
CA LEU A 445 17.63 -13.18 -38.18
C LEU A 445 19.05 -13.63 -38.55
N GLY A 446 19.14 -14.66 -39.40
CA GLY A 446 20.42 -15.27 -39.79
C GLY A 446 21.48 -14.30 -40.34
N PRO A 447 22.75 -14.72 -40.39
CA PRO A 447 23.93 -13.84 -40.55
C PRO A 447 23.97 -13.00 -41.84
N ARG A 448 23.15 -13.30 -42.86
CA ARG A 448 23.11 -12.56 -44.12
C ARG A 448 22.26 -11.27 -44.08
N GLN A 449 21.37 -11.09 -43.10
CA GLN A 449 20.54 -9.87 -42.99
C GLN A 449 21.17 -8.77 -42.11
N ASN A 450 22.17 -9.12 -41.27
CA ASN A 450 22.87 -8.17 -40.41
C ASN A 450 23.70 -7.10 -41.18
N PHE A 451 23.98 -7.32 -42.46
CA PHE A 451 24.82 -6.42 -43.26
C PHE A 451 24.08 -5.28 -43.97
N TYR A 452 22.75 -5.31 -44.03
CA TYR A 452 21.96 -4.31 -44.78
C TYR A 452 21.24 -3.26 -43.90
N LEU A 453 21.25 -3.42 -42.58
CA LEU A 453 20.55 -2.52 -41.65
C LEU A 453 21.42 -1.41 -41.05
N PHE A 454 22.74 -1.42 -41.32
CA PHE A 454 23.69 -0.39 -40.88
C PHE A 454 24.55 0.11 -42.03
N LYS A 455 23.90 0.70 -43.04
CA LYS A 455 24.54 1.62 -43.96
C LYS A 455 23.75 2.91 -44.04
#